data_AF-A0A973DIY2-F1
#
_entry.id   AF-A0A973DIY2-F1
#
_cell.length_a   1.000
_cell.length_b   1.000
_cell.length_c   1.000
_cell.angle_alpha   90.00
_cell.angle_beta   90.00
_cell.angle_gamma   90.00
#
_symmetry.space_group_name_H-M   'P 1'
#
loop_
_entity.id
_entity.type
_entity.pdbx_description
1 polymer ?
#
loop_
_entity_poly.entity_id
_entity_poly.type
_entity_poly.pdbx_seq_one_letter_code
_entity_poly.pdbx_strand_id
1 'polypeptide(L)'
;MMLQITVLLLAALNGGWMIFDGIHVIRNGKYFGPPEPGAWSKIISKCGLDPFSIGPLFIFLGVMWLSSAVGLVLEFQWGYVALLITAISTLWYIKVGTIISIITICCLAFLN
;
A
#
# COMPACT_ATOMS: atom_id res chain seq x y z
N MET A 1 10.23 19.40 -0.28
CA MET A 1 11.37 18.60 0.26
C MET A 1 11.00 17.75 1.48
N MET A 2 10.74 18.30 2.68
CA MET A 2 10.47 17.49 3.89
C MET A 2 9.26 16.56 3.73
N LEU A 3 8.13 17.07 3.24
CA LEU A 3 6.91 16.27 3.00
C LEU A 3 7.12 15.16 1.95
N GLN A 4 7.87 15.43 0.88
CA GLN A 4 8.20 14.43 -0.14
C GLN A 4 9.06 13.29 0.42
N ILE A 5 10.02 13.60 1.30
CA ILE A 5 10.82 12.58 2.00
C ILE A 5 9.94 11.75 2.93
N THR A 6 9.05 12.39 3.70
CA THR A 6 8.07 11.67 4.54
C THR A 6 7.23 10.71 3.71
N VAL A 7 6.69 11.18 2.59
CA VAL A 7 5.90 10.36 1.66
C VAL A 7 6.72 9.20 1.09
N LEU A 8 7.98 9.43 0.72
CA LEU A 8 8.86 8.38 0.20
C LEU A 8 9.11 7.28 1.25
N LEU A 9 9.34 7.66 2.51
CA LEU A 9 9.53 6.70 3.61
C LEU A 9 8.25 5.91 3.89
N LEU A 10 7.10 6.57 3.90
CA LEU A 10 5.79 5.93 4.06
C LEU A 10 5.49 4.94 2.92
N ALA A 11 5.76 5.34 1.68
CA ALA A 11 5.61 4.50 0.51
C ALA A 11 6.57 3.30 0.53
N ALA A 12 7.82 3.51 0.96
CA ALA A 12 8.80 2.43 1.12
C ALA A 12 8.35 1.41 2.17
N LEU A 13 7.88 1.88 3.33
CA LEU A 13 7.38 1.03 4.39
C LEU A 13 6.14 0.23 3.94
N ASN A 14 5.12 0.91 3.42
CA ASN A 14 3.87 0.27 3.06
C ASN A 14 4.01 -0.58 1.79
N GLY A 15 4.54 0.01 0.72
CA GLY A 15 4.69 -0.66 -0.56
C GLY A 15 5.71 -1.80 -0.53
N GLY A 16 6.84 -1.59 0.15
CA GLY A 16 7.83 -2.64 0.38
C GLY A 16 7.25 -3.81 1.18
N TRP A 17 6.52 -3.53 2.25
CA TRP A 17 5.84 -4.57 3.03
C TRP A 17 4.81 -5.34 2.19
N MET A 18 3.97 -4.63 1.42
CA MET A 18 2.96 -5.27 0.58
C MET A 18 3.58 -6.19 -0.49
N ILE A 19 4.68 -5.77 -1.13
CA ILE A 19 5.41 -6.62 -2.09
C ILE A 19 5.97 -7.86 -1.39
N PHE A 20 6.69 -7.67 -0.27
CA PHE A 20 7.28 -8.77 0.48
C PHE A 20 6.22 -9.80 0.90
N ASP A 21 5.14 -9.34 1.52
CA ASP A 21 4.10 -10.18 2.08
C ASP A 21 3.26 -10.85 0.97
N GLY A 22 3.02 -10.13 -0.13
CA GLY A 22 2.39 -10.66 -1.34
C GLY A 22 3.21 -11.77 -2.01
N ILE A 23 4.53 -11.62 -2.09
CA ILE A 23 5.43 -12.69 -2.57
C ILE A 23 5.42 -13.87 -1.59
N HIS A 24 5.43 -13.58 -0.29
CA HIS A 24 5.46 -14.60 0.75
C HIS A 24 4.23 -15.51 0.69
N VAL A 25 3.02 -14.96 0.56
CA VAL A 25 1.78 -15.76 0.47
C VAL A 25 1.72 -16.59 -0.80
N ILE A 26 2.18 -16.06 -1.94
CA ILE A 26 2.21 -16.81 -3.21
C ILE A 26 3.15 -18.02 -3.09
N ARG A 27 4.29 -17.87 -2.41
CA ARG A 27 5.28 -18.95 -2.29
C ARG A 27 4.94 -19.97 -1.20
N ASN A 28 4.36 -19.52 -0.09
CA ASN A 28 4.22 -20.33 1.13
C ASN A 28 2.76 -20.70 1.45
N GLY A 29 1.79 -20.17 0.70
CA GLY A 29 0.36 -20.36 0.97
C GLY A 29 -0.16 -19.62 2.21
N LYS A 30 0.66 -18.77 2.84
CA LYS A 30 0.29 -17.98 4.02
C LYS A 30 1.03 -16.65 4.05
N TYR A 31 0.41 -15.63 4.63
CA TYR A 31 1.05 -14.34 4.90
C TYR A 31 2.09 -14.44 6.02
N PHE A 32 3.01 -13.49 6.06
CA PHE A 32 4.00 -13.41 7.13
C PHE A 32 3.34 -12.99 8.45
N GLY A 33 3.62 -13.75 9.52
CA GLY A 33 3.10 -13.48 10.85
C GLY A 33 2.11 -14.56 11.34
N PRO A 34 1.02 -14.17 12.05
CA PRO A 34 0.10 -15.12 12.66
C PRO A 34 -0.68 -15.94 11.61
N PRO A 35 -1.27 -17.09 12.00
CA PRO A 35 -2.02 -17.95 11.07
C PRO A 35 -3.20 -17.26 10.38
N GLU A 36 -3.88 -16.35 11.09
CA GLU A 36 -4.95 -15.54 10.51
C GLU A 36 -4.37 -14.25 9.91
N PRO A 37 -4.68 -13.93 8.64
CA PRO A 37 -4.27 -12.67 8.04
C PRO A 37 -4.95 -11.49 8.74
N GLY A 38 -4.38 -10.29 8.57
CA GLY A 38 -4.82 -9.06 9.24
C GLY A 38 -6.30 -8.73 9.05
N ALA A 39 -6.81 -7.74 9.79
CA ALA A 39 -8.26 -7.44 9.86
C ALA A 39 -8.96 -7.22 8.49
N TRP A 40 -8.20 -6.82 7.47
CA TRP A 40 -8.65 -6.72 6.08
C TRP A 40 -9.15 -8.06 5.50
N SER A 41 -8.64 -9.21 5.97
CA SER A 41 -9.02 -10.55 5.50
C SER A 41 -10.52 -10.80 5.65
N LYS A 42 -11.12 -10.27 6.72
CA LYS A 42 -12.57 -10.35 6.97
C LYS A 42 -13.39 -9.61 5.92
N ILE A 43 -12.87 -8.51 5.37
CA ILE A 43 -13.53 -7.76 4.28
C ILE A 43 -13.50 -8.61 3.01
N ILE A 44 -12.34 -9.18 2.69
CA ILE A 44 -12.16 -10.04 1.51
C ILE A 44 -13.03 -11.29 1.58
N SER A 45 -13.02 -12.00 2.73
CA SER A 45 -13.89 -13.17 2.94
C SER A 45 -15.37 -12.83 2.82
N LYS A 46 -15.81 -11.66 3.29
CA LYS A 46 -17.20 -11.20 3.13
C LYS A 46 -17.58 -10.94 1.67
N CYS A 47 -16.61 -10.62 0.82
CA CYS A 47 -16.81 -10.53 -0.63
C CYS A 47 -16.80 -11.91 -1.33
N GLY A 48 -16.69 -13.01 -0.58
CA GLY A 48 -16.65 -14.37 -1.14
C GLY A 48 -15.31 -14.76 -1.75
N LEU A 49 -14.25 -13.97 -1.50
CA LEU A 49 -12.91 -14.23 -2.00
C LEU A 49 -12.05 -14.88 -0.91
N ASP A 50 -11.13 -15.75 -1.32
CA ASP A 50 -10.12 -16.31 -0.42
C ASP A 50 -9.06 -15.23 -0.10
N PRO A 51 -8.88 -14.82 1.18
CA PRO A 51 -7.85 -13.86 1.57
C PRO A 51 -6.44 -14.25 1.12
N PHE A 52 -6.12 -15.55 1.05
CA PHE A 52 -4.79 -16.00 0.64
C PHE A 52 -4.54 -15.88 -0.87
N SER A 53 -5.59 -15.68 -1.67
CA SER A 53 -5.48 -15.42 -3.11
C SER A 53 -5.08 -13.98 -3.46
N ILE A 54 -5.05 -13.07 -2.49
CA ILE A 54 -4.89 -11.61 -2.70
C ILE A 54 -3.43 -11.17 -2.84
N GLY A 55 -2.47 -12.10 -2.72
CA GLY A 55 -1.03 -11.83 -2.89
C GLY A 55 -0.65 -10.98 -4.12
N PRO A 56 -1.18 -11.27 -5.33
CA PRO A 56 -0.91 -10.45 -6.52
C PRO A 56 -1.38 -9.00 -6.41
N LEU A 57 -2.53 -8.75 -5.76
CA LEU A 57 -3.02 -7.39 -5.52
C LEU A 57 -2.11 -6.63 -4.55
N PHE A 58 -1.58 -7.32 -3.53
CA PHE A 58 -0.59 -6.73 -2.62
C PHE A 58 0.67 -6.29 -3.37
N ILE A 59 1.21 -7.15 -4.24
CA ILE A 59 2.38 -6.81 -5.07
C ILE A 59 2.07 -5.62 -5.98
N PHE A 60 0.93 -5.64 -6.67
CA PHE A 60 0.52 -4.56 -7.56
C PHE A 60 0.43 -3.22 -6.83
N LEU A 61 -0.30 -3.17 -5.71
CA LEU A 61 -0.42 -1.95 -4.90
C LEU A 61 0.93 -1.51 -4.35
N GLY A 62 1.78 -2.43 -3.93
CA GLY A 62 3.11 -2.09 -3.43
C GLY A 62 4.02 -1.48 -4.49
N VAL A 63 3.98 -1.99 -5.73
CA VAL A 63 4.68 -1.39 -6.87
C VAL A 63 4.13 0.01 -7.18
N MET A 64 2.80 0.17 -7.13
CA MET A 64 2.16 1.47 -7.31
C MET A 64 2.60 2.48 -6.24
N TRP A 65 2.70 2.07 -4.96
CA TRP A 65 3.19 2.93 -3.87
C TRP A 65 4.62 3.43 -4.15
N LEU A 66 5.52 2.52 -4.50
CA LEU A 66 6.93 2.87 -4.75
C LEU A 66 7.09 3.75 -6.00
N SER A 67 6.48 3.35 -7.12
CA SER A 67 6.62 4.06 -8.39
C SER A 67 5.98 5.45 -8.35
N SER A 68 4.81 5.61 -7.73
CA SER A 68 4.16 6.91 -7.58
C SER A 68 4.89 7.85 -6.62
N ALA A 69 5.44 7.34 -5.52
CA ALA A 69 6.29 8.15 -4.64
C ALA A 69 7.57 8.61 -5.33
N VAL A 70 8.23 7.75 -6.12
CA VAL A 70 9.38 8.13 -6.95
C VAL A 70 8.97 9.18 -7.99
N GLY A 71 7.83 8.98 -8.66
CA GLY A 71 7.31 9.96 -9.61
C GLY A 71 7.03 11.33 -8.97
N LEU A 72 6.52 11.36 -7.74
CA LEU A 72 6.31 12.60 -6.99
C LEU A 72 7.63 13.31 -6.63
N VAL A 73 8.65 12.55 -6.21
CA VAL A 73 9.96 13.10 -5.83
C VAL A 73 10.73 13.63 -7.05
N LEU A 74 10.61 12.95 -8.19
CA LEU A 74 11.22 13.36 -9.46
C LEU A 74 10.39 14.42 -10.22
N GLU A 75 9.35 14.97 -9.60
CA GLU A 75 8.48 16.00 -10.17
C GLU A 75 7.80 15.60 -11.49
N PHE A 76 7.56 14.30 -11.69
CA PHE A 76 6.76 13.83 -12.82
C PHE A 76 5.29 14.22 -12.63
N GLN A 77 4.66 14.73 -13.70
CA GLN A 77 3.29 15.26 -13.68
C GLN A 77 2.24 14.27 -13.16
N TRP A 78 2.48 12.97 -13.31
CA TRP A 78 1.57 11.91 -12.87
C TRP A 78 1.79 11.47 -11.41
N GLY A 79 2.93 11.81 -10.79
CA GLY A 79 3.34 11.28 -9.48
C GLY A 79 2.34 11.58 -8.37
N TYR A 80 1.86 12.83 -8.30
CA TYR A 80 0.86 13.27 -7.32
C TYR A 80 -0.45 12.48 -7.45
N VAL A 81 -1.02 12.45 -8.66
CA VAL A 81 -2.32 11.81 -8.90
C VAL A 81 -2.23 10.30 -8.70
N ALA A 82 -1.16 9.67 -9.20
CA ALA A 82 -0.94 8.23 -9.03
C ALA A 82 -0.82 7.84 -7.55
N LEU A 83 -0.09 8.64 -6.75
CA LEU A 83 0.08 8.34 -5.33
C LEU A 83 -1.22 8.56 -4.55
N LEU A 84 -1.97 9.61 -4.88
CA LEU A 84 -3.29 9.85 -4.28
C LEU A 84 -4.24 8.69 -4.53
N ILE A 85 -4.34 8.23 -5.79
CA ILE A 85 -5.17 7.07 -6.16
C ILE A 85 -4.69 5.83 -5.39
N THR A 86 -3.39 5.60 -5.35
CA THR A 86 -2.80 4.43 -4.66
C THR A 86 -3.12 4.45 -3.17
N ALA A 87 -3.00 5.60 -2.52
CA ALA A 87 -3.32 5.75 -1.09
C ALA A 87 -4.81 5.48 -0.82
N ILE A 88 -5.72 6.04 -1.64
CA ILE A 88 -7.16 5.79 -1.53
C ILE A 88 -7.47 4.29 -1.74
N SER A 89 -6.90 3.69 -2.79
CA SER A 89 -7.06 2.26 -3.09
C SER A 89 -6.45 1.33 -2.04
N THR A 90 -5.68 1.84 -1.08
CA THR A 90 -5.06 1.05 0.01
C THR A 90 -5.80 1.20 1.33
N LEU A 91 -6.84 2.03 1.44
CA LEU A 91 -7.56 2.27 2.70
C LEU A 91 -8.22 1.03 3.29
N TRP A 92 -8.52 0.01 2.47
CA TRP A 92 -9.05 -1.29 2.91
C TRP A 92 -8.02 -2.14 3.66
N TYR A 93 -6.72 -1.82 3.59
CA TYR A 93 -5.66 -2.51 4.32
C TYR A 93 -5.63 -2.06 5.80
N ILE A 94 -6.64 -2.52 6.54
CA ILE A 94 -6.97 -2.07 7.90
C ILE A 94 -5.77 -2.16 8.86
N LYS A 95 -5.67 -1.14 9.73
CA LYS A 95 -4.56 -0.84 10.65
C LYS A 95 -3.45 -0.06 9.95
N VAL A 96 -2.33 -0.72 9.65
CA VAL A 96 -1.09 -0.06 9.24
C VAL A 96 -1.26 0.63 7.88
N GLY A 97 -1.81 -0.09 6.89
CA GLY A 97 -2.04 0.47 5.56
C GLY A 97 -2.98 1.67 5.55
N THR A 98 -4.08 1.61 6.30
CA THR A 98 -5.01 2.73 6.44
C THR A 98 -4.34 3.95 7.08
N ILE A 99 -3.59 3.79 8.17
CA ILE A 99 -2.90 4.90 8.84
C ILE A 99 -1.90 5.55 7.89
N ILE A 100 -1.06 4.75 7.22
CA ILE A 100 -0.08 5.25 6.26
C ILE A 100 -0.77 5.97 5.09
N SER A 101 -1.88 5.42 4.60
CA SER A 101 -2.65 6.03 3.51
C SER A 101 -3.22 7.39 3.91
N ILE A 102 -3.81 7.51 5.11
CA ILE A 102 -4.35 8.77 5.62
C ILE A 102 -3.25 9.81 5.77
N ILE A 103 -2.12 9.46 6.39
CA ILE A 103 -0.99 10.39 6.55
C ILE A 103 -0.47 10.84 5.18
N THR A 104 -0.35 9.92 4.22
CA THR A 104 0.08 10.24 2.86
C THR A 104 -0.89 11.20 2.17
N ILE A 105 -2.21 10.96 2.27
CA ILE A 105 -3.24 11.84 1.70
C ILE A 105 -3.15 13.23 2.33
N CYS A 106 -2.97 13.32 3.65
CA CYS A 106 -2.76 14.60 4.33
C CYS A 106 -1.49 15.30 3.83
N CYS A 107 -0.36 14.59 3.73
CA CYS A 107 0.88 15.16 3.20
C CYS A 107 0.71 15.70 1.77
N LEU A 108 -0.01 14.97 0.91
CA LEU A 108 -0.33 15.40 -0.45
C LEU A 108 -1.19 16.66 -0.45
N ALA A 109 -2.19 16.74 0.42
CA ALA A 109 -3.05 17.93 0.53
C ALA A 109 -2.29 19.21 0.92
N PHE A 110 -1.15 19.09 1.62
CA PHE A 110 -0.27 20.21 1.98
C PHE A 110 0.90 20.44 1.02
N LEU A 111 1.06 19.59 0.00
CA LEU A 111 2.06 19.75 -1.07
C LEU A 111 1.53 20.59 -2.25
N ASN A 112 0.22 20.81 -2.32
CA ASN A 112 -0.45 21.69 -3.27
C ASN A 112 -0.43 23.16 -2.83
#